data_AF-A0AA37X7X6-F1
#
_entry.id   AF-A0AA37X7X6-F1
#
_cell.length_a   1.000
_cell.length_b   1.000
_cell.length_c   1.000
_cell.angle_alpha   90.00
_cell.angle_beta   90.00
_cell.angle_gamma   90.00
#
_symmetry.space_group_name_H-M   'P 1'
#
loop_
_entity.id
_entity.type
_entity.pdbx_description
1 polymer ?
#
loop_
_entity_poly.entity_id
_entity_poly.type
_entity_poly.pdbx_seq_one_letter_code
_entity_poly.pdbx_strand_id
1 'polypeptide(L)'
;MRLKLTVRSERGDDDVVVSCDATATVGDLASALFRQTVEQRLRQPVTLWTDGGGRTAPRVLSPLLSVHEAGIGSGALVSVTSPEGPDDAFVTARATVVVEEPRRERRTVPLGDGVAFIGRDSAAQIRLNDPKVSRRHASLQLDVIAREADNQRALEDIKAVMER
;
A
#
# COMPACT_ATOMS: atom_id res chain seq x y z
N MET A 1 -7.91 -1.00 -19.23
CA MET A 1 -7.23 0.30 -19.02
C MET A 1 -5.76 0.18 -19.37
N ARG A 2 -5.12 1.30 -19.71
CA ARG A 2 -3.66 1.40 -19.91
C ARG A 2 -3.08 2.39 -18.91
N LEU A 3 -1.99 2.01 -18.28
CA LEU A 3 -1.29 2.81 -17.26
C LEU A 3 0.16 2.99 -17.69
N LYS A 4 0.60 4.25 -17.79
CA LYS A 4 2.03 4.57 -17.86
C LYS A 4 2.54 4.66 -16.42
N LEU A 5 3.55 3.88 -16.06
CA LEU A 5 4.12 3.84 -14.71
C LEU A 5 5.63 4.03 -14.81
N THR A 6 6.21 4.67 -13.81
CA THR A 6 7.67 4.68 -13.62
C THR A 6 7.97 3.68 -12.51
N VAL A 7 8.75 2.65 -12.82
CA VAL A 7 9.11 1.58 -11.87
C VAL A 7 10.51 1.85 -11.35
N ARG A 8 10.62 2.11 -10.06
CA ARG A 8 11.88 2.25 -9.35
C ARG A 8 12.45 0.89 -8.98
N SER A 9 13.72 0.69 -9.25
CA SER A 9 14.50 -0.49 -8.85
C SER A 9 15.91 -0.07 -8.44
N GLU A 10 16.69 -1.00 -7.88
CA GLU A 10 18.11 -0.78 -7.58
C GLU A 10 18.93 -0.41 -8.83
N ARG A 11 18.47 -0.80 -10.03
CA ARG A 11 19.14 -0.53 -11.30
C ARG A 11 18.78 0.85 -11.89
N GLY A 12 17.84 1.56 -11.28
CA GLY A 12 17.30 2.82 -11.79
C GLY A 12 15.78 2.77 -12.01
N ASP A 13 15.27 3.88 -12.53
CA ASP A 13 13.85 4.10 -12.81
C ASP A 13 13.55 3.78 -14.29
N ASP A 14 12.61 2.87 -14.54
CA ASP A 14 12.17 2.43 -15.88
C ASP A 14 10.72 2.86 -16.15
N ASP A 15 10.46 3.51 -17.30
CA ASP A 15 9.10 3.79 -17.76
C ASP A 15 8.47 2.56 -18.43
N VAL A 16 7.32 2.12 -17.95
CA VAL A 16 6.58 0.97 -18.48
C VAL A 16 5.14 1.34 -18.79
N VAL A 17 4.55 0.66 -19.78
CA VAL A 17 3.11 0.75 -20.06
C VAL A 17 2.49 -0.60 -19.76
N VAL A 18 1.55 -0.61 -18.82
CA VAL A 18 0.81 -1.82 -18.43
C VAL A 18 -0.61 -1.73 -18.95
N SER A 19 -1.10 -2.85 -19.50
CA SER A 19 -2.51 -3.02 -19.84
C SER A 19 -3.13 -4.00 -18.86
N CYS A 20 -4.21 -3.58 -18.21
CA CYS A 20 -4.96 -4.40 -17.25
C CYS A 20 -6.46 -4.11 -17.38
N ASP A 21 -7.33 -5.01 -16.95
CA ASP A 21 -8.76 -4.73 -16.87
C ASP A 21 -9.15 -4.02 -15.56
N ALA A 22 -10.44 -3.72 -15.38
CA ALA A 22 -10.95 -2.99 -14.21
C ALA A 22 -10.86 -3.80 -12.90
N THR A 23 -10.67 -5.11 -12.97
CA THR A 23 -10.62 -6.01 -11.82
C THR A 23 -9.18 -6.31 -11.37
N ALA A 24 -8.19 -5.85 -12.14
CA ALA A 24 -6.79 -6.06 -11.82
C ALA A 24 -6.44 -5.48 -10.44
N THR A 25 -5.77 -6.30 -9.64
CA THR A 25 -5.34 -5.93 -8.29
C THR A 25 -3.93 -5.36 -8.29
N VAL A 26 -3.57 -4.70 -7.20
CA VAL A 26 -2.19 -4.29 -6.93
C VAL A 26 -1.25 -5.50 -6.94
N GLY A 27 -1.70 -6.65 -6.41
CA GLY A 27 -0.92 -7.90 -6.44
C GLY A 27 -0.67 -8.42 -7.86
N ASP A 28 -1.68 -8.35 -8.74
CA ASP A 28 -1.52 -8.71 -10.16
C ASP A 28 -0.52 -7.80 -10.86
N LEU A 29 -0.63 -6.49 -10.62
CA LEU A 29 0.27 -5.49 -11.17
C LEU A 29 1.71 -5.66 -10.65
N ALA A 30 1.89 -5.83 -9.33
CA ALA A 30 3.20 -6.11 -8.73
C ALA A 30 3.83 -7.37 -9.33
N SER A 31 3.04 -8.44 -9.45
CA SER A 31 3.47 -9.70 -10.04
C SER A 31 3.84 -9.56 -11.51
N ALA A 32 3.17 -8.71 -12.28
CA ALA A 32 3.51 -8.44 -13.67
C ALA A 32 4.79 -7.61 -13.83
N LEU A 33 5.03 -6.67 -12.91
CA LEU A 33 6.22 -5.81 -12.90
C LEU A 33 7.47 -6.51 -12.33
N PHE A 34 7.28 -7.52 -11.49
CA PHE A 34 8.37 -8.24 -10.84
C PHE A 34 9.12 -9.16 -11.84
N ARG A 35 10.29 -8.71 -12.30
CA ARG A 35 11.15 -9.39 -13.29
C ARG A 35 12.01 -10.52 -12.70
N GLN A 36 11.44 -11.39 -11.85
CA GLN A 36 12.16 -12.54 -11.27
C GLN A 36 11.68 -13.87 -11.87
N THR A 37 12.53 -14.90 -11.79
CA THR A 37 12.23 -16.27 -12.25
C THR A 37 10.99 -16.81 -11.54
N VAL A 38 10.23 -17.70 -12.20
CA VAL A 38 8.98 -18.29 -11.66
C VAL A 38 9.17 -18.85 -10.23
N GLU A 39 10.30 -19.49 -9.95
CA GLU A 39 10.62 -20.04 -8.62
C GLU A 39 10.77 -18.98 -7.53
N GLN A 40 11.25 -17.78 -7.87
CA GLN A 40 11.41 -16.68 -6.92
C GLN A 40 10.08 -15.98 -6.65
N ARG A 41 9.21 -15.88 -7.67
CA ARG A 41 7.82 -15.40 -7.53
C ARG A 41 6.98 -16.23 -6.57
N LEU A 42 7.31 -17.52 -6.41
CA LEU A 42 6.57 -18.44 -5.55
C LEU A 42 6.96 -18.38 -4.07
N ARG A 43 8.05 -17.67 -3.71
CA ARG A 43 8.56 -17.70 -2.33
C ARG A 43 7.95 -16.66 -1.40
N GLN A 44 7.47 -15.53 -1.90
CA GLN A 44 6.86 -14.48 -1.07
C GLN A 44 5.78 -13.71 -1.85
N PRO A 45 4.67 -13.31 -1.19
CA PRO A 45 3.73 -12.37 -1.79
C PRO A 45 4.45 -11.05 -2.09
N VAL A 46 4.16 -10.44 -3.24
CA VAL A 46 4.68 -9.12 -3.62
C VAL A 46 3.55 -8.11 -3.75
N THR A 47 3.87 -6.86 -3.48
CA THR A 47 2.96 -5.71 -3.62
C THR A 47 3.73 -4.49 -4.16
N LEU A 48 3.07 -3.35 -4.26
CA LEU A 48 3.67 -2.09 -4.68
C LEU A 48 3.79 -1.11 -3.52
N TRP A 49 4.92 -0.44 -3.44
CA TRP A 49 5.05 0.85 -2.79
C TRP A 49 4.83 1.95 -3.82
N THR A 50 4.29 3.09 -3.39
CA THR A 50 4.17 4.31 -4.21
C THR A 50 4.62 5.52 -3.41
N ASP A 51 5.17 6.52 -4.10
CA ASP A 51 5.49 7.83 -3.52
C ASP A 51 4.24 8.70 -3.30
N GLY A 52 3.07 8.24 -3.75
CA GLY A 52 1.81 8.96 -3.62
C GLY A 52 1.65 10.12 -4.60
N GLY A 53 2.55 10.28 -5.57
CA GLY A 53 2.48 11.26 -6.66
C GLY A 53 2.35 12.70 -6.18
N GLY A 54 2.91 13.03 -5.01
CA GLY A 54 2.78 14.34 -4.35
C GLY A 54 1.39 14.69 -3.81
N ARG A 55 0.36 13.86 -4.08
CA ARG A 55 -1.02 14.05 -3.58
C ARG A 55 -1.28 13.31 -2.27
N THR A 56 -0.51 12.25 -2.01
CA THR A 56 -0.62 11.42 -0.82
C THR A 56 0.78 11.11 -0.29
N ALA A 57 0.88 10.77 0.99
CA ALA A 57 2.16 10.32 1.54
C ALA A 57 2.61 9.01 0.88
N PRO A 58 3.94 8.78 0.78
CA PRO A 58 4.47 7.51 0.33
C PRO A 58 3.97 6.35 1.19
N ARG A 59 3.54 5.25 0.58
CA ARG A 59 2.96 4.11 1.29
C ARG A 59 3.11 2.80 0.54
N VAL A 60 3.08 1.71 1.29
CA VAL A 60 2.94 0.35 0.77
C VAL A 60 1.45 0.08 0.54
N LEU A 61 1.11 -0.31 -0.68
CA LEU A 61 -0.26 -0.61 -1.07
C LEU A 61 -0.62 -2.03 -0.69
N SER A 62 -1.89 -2.25 -0.35
CA SER A 62 -2.37 -3.61 -0.14
C SER A 62 -2.49 -4.34 -1.48
N PRO A 63 -1.93 -5.56 -1.61
CA PRO A 63 -2.03 -6.35 -2.85
C PRO A 63 -3.48 -6.76 -3.19
N LEU A 64 -4.40 -6.67 -2.22
CA LEU A 64 -5.80 -7.08 -2.36
C LEU A 64 -6.73 -5.95 -2.84
N LEU A 65 -6.23 -4.72 -2.97
CA LEU A 65 -6.97 -3.61 -3.57
C LEU A 65 -6.95 -3.72 -5.09
N SER A 66 -8.02 -3.28 -5.75
CA SER A 66 -7.94 -2.98 -7.18
C SER A 66 -6.97 -1.83 -7.43
N VAL A 67 -6.39 -1.80 -8.63
CA VAL A 67 -5.49 -0.71 -9.04
C VAL A 67 -6.18 0.67 -8.93
N HIS A 68 -7.49 0.71 -9.19
CA HIS A 68 -8.29 1.93 -9.05
C HIS A 68 -8.48 2.35 -7.59
N GLU A 69 -8.90 1.44 -6.70
CA GLU A 69 -9.08 1.74 -5.27
C GLU A 69 -7.77 2.12 -4.57
N ALA A 70 -6.65 1.57 -5.04
CA ALA A 70 -5.33 1.95 -4.54
C ALA A 70 -4.91 3.38 -4.93
N GLY A 71 -5.64 4.01 -5.87
CA GLY A 71 -5.37 5.35 -6.37
C GLY A 71 -4.18 5.41 -7.32
N ILE A 72 -3.78 4.29 -7.94
CA ILE A 72 -2.68 4.27 -8.91
C ILE A 72 -3.19 4.81 -10.25
N GLY A 73 -2.66 5.97 -10.63
CA GLY A 73 -2.91 6.60 -11.93
C GLY A 73 -1.75 6.46 -12.90
N SER A 74 -1.96 6.89 -14.15
CA SER A 74 -0.86 7.07 -15.09
C SER A 74 0.10 8.17 -14.59
N GLY A 75 1.40 7.95 -14.76
CA GLY A 75 2.48 8.80 -14.25
C GLY A 75 2.91 8.46 -12.81
N ALA A 76 2.31 7.46 -12.17
CA ALA A 76 2.69 7.07 -10.82
C ALA A 76 4.09 6.44 -10.78
N LEU A 77 4.87 6.83 -9.76
CA LEU A 77 6.11 6.16 -9.39
C LEU A 77 5.79 5.02 -8.42
N VAL A 78 6.24 3.82 -8.76
CA VAL A 78 6.02 2.61 -7.98
C VAL A 78 7.30 1.80 -7.81
N SER A 79 7.39 1.03 -6.73
CA SER A 79 8.44 0.03 -6.53
C SER A 79 7.82 -1.28 -6.07
N VAL A 80 8.32 -2.42 -6.56
CA VAL A 80 7.84 -3.73 -6.10
C VAL A 80 8.49 -4.05 -4.76
N THR A 81 7.70 -4.47 -3.79
CA THR A 81 8.14 -4.76 -2.41
C THR A 81 7.34 -5.90 -1.79
N SER A 82 7.69 -6.36 -0.59
CA SER A 82 6.89 -7.31 0.18
C SER A 82 5.73 -6.59 0.90
N PRO A 83 4.65 -7.29 1.30
CA PRO A 83 3.58 -6.71 2.12
C PRO A 83 4.03 -6.12 3.46
N GLU A 84 5.19 -6.57 3.96
CA GLU A 84 5.83 -6.07 5.18
C GLU A 84 6.51 -4.71 4.94
N GLY A 85 6.72 -4.35 3.67
CA GLY A 85 7.37 -3.14 3.21
C GLY A 85 8.81 -3.39 2.75
N PRO A 86 9.49 -2.36 2.21
CA PRO A 86 10.89 -2.47 1.86
C PRO A 86 11.73 -2.72 3.12
N ASP A 87 12.75 -3.59 3.01
CA ASP A 87 13.69 -3.89 4.10
C ASP A 87 14.35 -2.62 4.66
N ASP A 88 14.55 -1.62 3.80
CA ASP A 88 14.89 -0.26 4.18
C ASP A 88 13.61 0.54 4.51
N ALA A 89 13.22 0.49 5.78
CA ALA A 89 12.49 1.49 6.59
C ALA A 89 11.73 2.68 5.93
N PHE A 90 10.98 2.48 4.84
CA PHE A 90 10.09 3.53 4.27
C PHE A 90 8.63 3.41 4.71
N VAL A 91 8.28 2.44 5.55
CA VAL A 91 6.96 2.42 6.20
C VAL A 91 7.05 3.34 7.42
N THR A 92 6.61 4.59 7.28
CA THR A 92 6.28 5.39 8.47
C THR A 92 5.08 4.71 9.15
N ALA A 93 5.37 3.83 10.11
CA ALA A 93 4.35 3.10 10.84
C ALA A 93 3.45 4.11 11.57
N ARG A 94 2.19 4.16 11.16
CA ARG A 94 1.13 4.99 11.76
C ARG A 94 0.45 4.28 12.90
N ALA A 95 0.29 2.98 12.77
CA ALA A 95 -0.25 2.12 13.79
C ALA A 95 0.57 0.83 13.85
N THR A 96 0.46 0.16 14.98
CA THR A 96 1.08 -1.14 15.19
C THR A 96 0.00 -2.10 15.67
N VAL A 97 -0.21 -3.18 14.93
CA VAL A 97 -1.12 -4.25 15.32
C VAL A 97 -0.31 -5.37 15.93
N VAL A 98 -0.73 -5.82 17.12
CA VAL A 98 -0.16 -7.01 17.77
C VAL A 98 -1.12 -8.16 17.55
N VAL A 99 -0.67 -9.18 16.83
CA VAL A 99 -1.38 -10.44 16.63
C VAL A 99 -0.92 -11.42 17.70
N GLU A 100 -1.86 -11.89 18.52
CA GLU A 100 -1.60 -12.98 19.46
C GLU A 100 -1.83 -14.31 18.75
N GLU A 101 -0.74 -15.04 18.56
CA GLU A 101 -0.73 -16.35 17.92
C GLU A 101 -0.99 -17.44 18.99
N PRO A 102 -1.37 -18.66 18.58
CA PRO A 102 -1.47 -19.80 19.49
C PRO A 102 -0.17 -19.97 20.29
N ARG A 103 -0.28 -20.38 21.57
CA ARG A 103 0.85 -20.49 22.53
C ARG A 103 1.44 -19.19 23.07
N ARG A 104 0.68 -18.07 23.02
CA ARG A 104 1.08 -16.75 23.55
C ARG A 104 2.28 -16.13 22.84
N GLU A 105 2.58 -16.59 21.64
CA GLU A 105 3.50 -15.90 20.74
C GLU A 105 2.84 -14.60 20.25
N ARG A 106 3.63 -13.53 20.12
CA ARG A 106 3.13 -12.23 19.66
C ARG A 106 3.88 -11.82 18.42
N ARG A 107 3.14 -11.50 17.37
CA ARG A 107 3.68 -10.93 16.13
C ARG A 107 3.21 -9.50 15.98
N THR A 108 4.17 -8.60 15.79
CA THR A 108 3.92 -7.17 15.63
C THR A 108 3.93 -6.83 14.15
N VAL A 109 2.88 -6.19 13.66
CA VAL A 109 2.73 -5.77 12.26
C VAL A 109 2.60 -4.24 12.22
N PRO A 110 3.62 -3.51 11.73
CA PRO A 110 3.51 -2.08 11.50
C PRO A 110 2.57 -1.81 10.32
N LEU A 111 1.69 -0.83 10.46
CA LEU A 111 0.77 -0.39 9.41
C LEU A 111 1.06 1.06 9.03
N GLY A 112 1.17 1.32 7.73
CA GLY A 112 1.23 2.68 7.16
C GLY A 112 -0.16 3.24 6.84
N ASP A 113 -0.18 4.40 6.19
CA ASP A 113 -1.40 5.00 5.63
C ASP A 113 -2.01 4.07 4.55
N GLY A 114 -3.34 4.04 4.44
CA GLY A 114 -4.09 3.24 3.47
C GLY A 114 -4.92 2.12 4.09
N VAL A 115 -5.25 1.10 3.29
CA VAL A 115 -6.09 -0.04 3.74
C VAL A 115 -5.21 -1.26 4.03
N ALA A 116 -5.38 -1.83 5.21
CA ALA A 116 -4.77 -3.11 5.60
C ALA A 116 -5.85 -4.19 5.72
N PHE A 117 -5.67 -5.34 5.07
CA PHE A 117 -6.59 -6.46 5.20
C PHE A 117 -6.18 -7.45 6.28
N ILE A 118 -7.19 -7.97 6.98
CA ILE A 118 -7.09 -9.05 7.96
C ILE A 118 -7.74 -10.29 7.37
N GLY A 119 -7.05 -11.43 7.40
CA GLY A 119 -7.63 -12.68 6.93
C GLY A 119 -6.63 -13.80 6.74
N ARG A 120 -7.09 -14.90 6.12
CA ARG A 120 -6.28 -16.09 5.86
C ARG A 120 -5.49 -16.05 4.54
N ASP A 121 -5.78 -15.06 3.70
CA ASP A 121 -5.08 -14.88 2.42
C ASP A 121 -3.58 -14.57 2.65
N SER A 122 -2.70 -15.16 1.85
CA SER A 122 -1.25 -14.89 1.96
C SER A 122 -0.90 -13.45 1.58
N ALA A 123 -1.77 -12.77 0.84
CA ALA A 123 -1.63 -11.37 0.47
C ALA A 123 -2.21 -10.41 1.53
N ALA A 124 -2.87 -10.92 2.58
CA ALA A 124 -3.33 -10.07 3.68
C ALA A 124 -2.14 -9.62 4.54
N GLN A 125 -2.02 -8.31 4.79
CA GLN A 125 -0.99 -7.76 5.67
C GLN A 125 -1.09 -8.33 7.09
N ILE A 126 -2.31 -8.47 7.61
CA ILE A 126 -2.56 -9.12 8.89
C ILE A 126 -3.09 -10.53 8.62
N ARG A 127 -2.16 -11.42 8.32
CA ARG A 127 -2.48 -12.83 8.09
C ARG A 127 -2.81 -13.54 9.40
N LEU A 128 -3.90 -14.31 9.41
CA LEU A 128 -4.30 -15.18 10.53
C LEU A 128 -4.35 -16.63 10.05
N ASN A 129 -3.80 -17.55 10.84
CA ASN A 129 -3.78 -18.99 10.54
C ASN A 129 -4.95 -19.75 11.20
N ASP A 130 -6.13 -19.12 11.28
CA ASP A 130 -7.34 -19.74 11.83
C ASP A 130 -8.29 -20.19 10.70
N PRO A 131 -8.67 -21.48 10.63
CA PRO A 131 -9.63 -21.99 9.63
C PRO A 131 -11.00 -21.32 9.63
N LYS A 132 -11.44 -20.73 10.75
CA LYS A 132 -12.71 -20.01 10.88
C LYS A 132 -12.63 -18.58 10.32
N VAL A 133 -11.43 -18.07 10.07
CA VAL A 133 -11.22 -16.75 9.48
C VAL A 133 -11.33 -16.84 7.95
N SER A 134 -12.08 -15.91 7.37
CA SER A 134 -12.23 -15.80 5.91
C SER A 134 -10.92 -15.39 5.23
N ARG A 135 -10.77 -15.64 3.93
CA ARG A 135 -9.59 -15.17 3.16
C ARG A 135 -9.41 -13.65 3.31
N ARG A 136 -10.51 -12.90 3.19
CA ARG A 136 -10.61 -11.47 3.45
C ARG A 136 -11.69 -11.27 4.52
N HIS A 137 -11.29 -11.22 5.79
CA HIS A 137 -12.22 -11.24 6.91
C HIS A 137 -12.63 -9.84 7.35
N ALA A 138 -11.66 -8.93 7.40
CA ALA A 138 -11.89 -7.52 7.73
C ALA A 138 -10.85 -6.64 7.01
N SER A 139 -11.11 -5.33 7.01
CA SER A 139 -10.17 -4.31 6.56
C SER A 139 -10.06 -3.20 7.58
N LEU A 140 -8.86 -2.69 7.78
CA LEU A 140 -8.56 -1.51 8.57
C LEU A 140 -8.20 -0.39 7.61
N GLN A 141 -8.87 0.75 7.71
CA GLN A 141 -8.53 1.95 6.96
C GLN A 141 -7.78 2.91 7.88
N LEU A 142 -6.57 3.27 7.49
CA LEU A 142 -5.68 4.19 8.18
C LEU A 142 -5.58 5.45 7.34
N ASP A 143 -6.27 6.50 7.77
CA ASP A 143 -6.22 7.80 7.13
C ASP A 143 -5.59 8.82 8.07
N VAL A 144 -4.84 9.77 7.48
CA VAL A 144 -4.44 10.98 8.20
C VAL A 144 -5.69 11.81 8.40
N ILE A 145 -6.23 11.83 9.62
CA ILE A 145 -7.19 12.86 10.00
C ILE A 145 -6.40 14.16 9.95
N ALA A 146 -6.61 14.98 8.92
CA ALA A 146 -6.12 16.35 8.91
C ALA A 146 -6.59 16.99 10.23
N ARG A 147 -5.65 17.34 11.11
CA ARG A 147 -5.98 17.98 12.38
C ARG A 147 -6.77 19.25 12.04
N GLU A 148 -7.93 19.45 12.68
CA GLU A 148 -8.74 20.67 12.53
C GLU A 148 -7.92 21.96 12.64
N ALA A 149 -6.80 21.93 13.39
CA ALA A 149 -5.86 23.03 13.50
C ALA A 149 -5.19 23.46 12.17
N ASP A 150 -4.90 22.52 11.27
CA ASP A 150 -4.27 22.84 9.97
C ASP A 150 -5.30 23.46 9.01
N ASN A 151 -6.56 23.01 9.08
CA ASN A 151 -7.66 23.62 8.34
C ASN A 151 -8.02 25.01 8.87
N GLN A 152 -7.98 25.21 10.18
CA GLN A 152 -8.27 26.51 10.80
C GLN A 152 -7.22 27.56 10.40
N ARG A 153 -5.94 27.17 10.37
CA ARG A 153 -4.85 28.06 9.95
C ARG A 153 -4.93 28.40 8.45
N ALA A 154 -5.26 27.43 7.60
CA ALA A 154 -5.50 27.67 6.18
C ALA A 154 -6.72 28.60 5.95
N LEU A 155 -7.77 28.48 6.77
CA LEU A 155 -8.94 29.37 6.74
C LEU A 155 -8.61 30.79 7.21
N GLU A 156 -7.77 30.95 8.22
CA GLU A 156 -7.31 32.25 8.71
C GLU A 156 -6.42 32.96 7.68
N ASP A 157 -5.52 32.23 7.01
CA ASP A 157 -4.69 32.79 5.93
C ASP A 157 -5.54 33.22 4.72
N ILE A 158 -6.57 32.44 4.35
CA ILE A 158 -7.52 32.82 3.29
C ILE A 158 -8.31 34.08 3.67
N LYS A 159 -8.79 34.17 4.91
CA LYS A 159 -9.50 35.37 5.39
C LYS A 159 -8.60 36.60 5.39
N ALA A 160 -7.35 36.49 5.83
CA ALA A 160 -6.39 37.59 5.85
C ALA A 160 -6.05 38.12 4.43
N VAL A 161 -6.13 37.27 3.42
CA VAL A 161 -5.96 37.68 2.00
C VAL A 161 -7.22 38.35 1.45
N MET A 162 -8.41 37.95 1.90
CA MET A 162 -9.68 38.55 1.46
C MET A 162 -10.01 39.90 2.11
N GLU A 163 -9.41 40.20 3.26
CA GLU A 163 -9.61 41.46 4.01
C GLU A 163 -8.61 42.57 3.64
N ARG A 164 -7.79 42.37 2.59
CA ARG A 164 -6.93 43.39 1.97
C ARG A 164 -7.51 43.86 0.64
#